data_AF-A0A561CMV8-F1
#
_entry.id   AF-A0A561CMV8-F1
#
_cell.length_a   1.000
_cell.length_b   1.000
_cell.length_c   1.000
_cell.angle_alpha   90.00
_cell.angle_beta   90.00
_cell.angle_gamma   90.00
#
_symmetry.space_group_name_H-M   'P 1'
#
loop_
_entity.id
_entity.type
_entity.pdbx_description
1 polymer ?
#
loop_
_entity_poly.entity_id
_entity_poly.type
_entity_poly.pdbx_seq_one_letter_code
_entity_poly.pdbx_strand_id
1 'polypeptide(L)'
;MKFITFEKSDGRISAGWLIDDEHAVDMCEASGQRFPNNLLDFLNNSEEYLKQAKGCSLLPGQEGVYPLRELCIKAPLPNPRSFRDFYAFEQHVKTAREKRGLSVVPEWYKMPVFYFSNHLAISGPGDKISRPVNCCWLDYELEIACIIGKEGRDIPADQADEYVFGYCILNDWSARDLQREEMKVGLGPAKGKDFSTSIGPWIVTKDELEPLKEHGGFNLIMKARVNGILLSEGNLKDIYYTFGEMISRASQGVTLYPGEIIGSGTVGTGCILELGPEVHRWLEPGDLVELEIEGLGVLKNTIID
;
A
#
# COMPACT_ATOMS: atom_id res chain seq x y z
N MET A 1 13.48 9.87 -0.12
CA MET A 1 13.97 8.83 -1.02
C MET A 1 12.81 7.94 -1.48
N LYS A 2 12.93 7.30 -2.66
CA LYS A 2 11.95 6.33 -3.18
C LYS A 2 12.57 4.93 -3.17
N PHE A 3 12.09 4.04 -2.31
CA PHE A 3 12.62 2.68 -2.14
C PHE A 3 11.89 1.67 -3.02
N ILE A 4 12.66 0.78 -3.65
CA ILE A 4 12.17 -0.29 -4.51
C ILE A 4 12.83 -1.63 -4.16
N THR A 5 12.13 -2.71 -4.46
CA THR A 5 12.70 -4.05 -4.61
C THR A 5 12.67 -4.39 -6.10
N PHE A 6 13.73 -5.02 -6.60
CA PHE A 6 13.87 -5.33 -8.01
C PHE A 6 14.64 -6.62 -8.24
N GLU A 7 14.38 -7.24 -9.39
CA GLU A 7 15.11 -8.39 -9.90
C GLU A 7 16.04 -7.95 -11.03
N LYS A 8 17.30 -8.37 -10.95
CA LYS A 8 18.33 -8.11 -11.98
C LYS A 8 18.24 -9.14 -13.11
N SER A 9 18.95 -8.88 -14.21
CA SER A 9 19.03 -9.79 -15.37
C SER A 9 19.60 -11.17 -15.05
N ASP A 10 20.34 -11.32 -13.94
CA ASP A 10 20.86 -12.60 -13.45
C ASP A 10 19.89 -13.34 -12.49
N GLY A 11 18.69 -12.81 -12.28
CA GLY A 11 17.66 -13.37 -11.40
C GLY A 11 17.83 -13.06 -9.92
N ARG A 12 18.89 -12.34 -9.50
CA ARG A 12 19.02 -11.91 -8.11
C ARG A 12 18.01 -10.83 -7.77
N ILE A 13 17.34 -10.99 -6.63
CA ILE A 13 16.45 -9.96 -6.06
C ILE A 13 17.24 -9.14 -5.05
N SER A 14 17.18 -7.82 -5.21
CA SER A 14 17.79 -6.83 -4.33
C SER A 14 16.79 -5.71 -4.01
N ALA A 15 17.15 -4.87 -3.05
CA ALA A 15 16.42 -3.64 -2.77
C ALA A 15 17.37 -2.44 -2.70
N GLY A 16 16.78 -1.25 -2.79
CA GLY A 16 17.47 0.02 -2.61
C GLY A 16 16.58 1.17 -3.02
N TRP A 17 17.12 2.20 -3.67
CA TRP A 17 16.37 3.43 -3.95
C TRP A 17 16.67 4.02 -5.32
N LEU A 18 15.75 4.85 -5.80
CA LEU A 18 15.93 5.66 -7.00
C LEU A 18 16.80 6.89 -6.69
N ILE A 19 17.74 7.20 -7.59
CA ILE A 19 18.51 8.46 -7.54
C ILE A 19 18.01 9.48 -8.57
N ASP A 20 17.35 9.00 -9.62
CA ASP A 20 16.62 9.77 -10.62
C ASP A 20 15.53 8.86 -11.25
N ASP A 21 14.89 9.31 -12.32
CA ASP A 21 13.81 8.56 -12.99
C ASP A 21 14.33 7.41 -13.89
N GLU A 22 15.64 7.31 -14.09
CA GLU A 22 16.29 6.34 -14.99
C GLU A 22 17.22 5.36 -14.26
N HIS A 23 17.56 5.59 -12.99
CA HIS A 23 18.56 4.80 -12.27
C HIS A 23 18.12 4.42 -10.85
N ALA A 24 18.49 3.20 -10.48
CA ALA A 24 18.32 2.65 -9.15
C ALA A 24 19.66 2.24 -8.54
N VAL A 25 19.74 2.35 -7.22
CA VAL A 25 20.85 1.87 -6.39
C VAL A 25 20.47 0.51 -5.81
N ASP A 26 21.31 -0.49 -5.98
CA ASP A 26 21.36 -1.67 -5.11
C ASP A 26 22.07 -1.29 -3.82
N MET A 27 21.32 -1.22 -2.72
CA MET A 27 21.88 -0.71 -1.46
C MET A 27 22.97 -1.62 -0.89
N CYS A 28 22.90 -2.93 -1.13
CA CYS A 28 23.90 -3.88 -0.62
C CYS A 28 25.20 -3.73 -1.42
N GLU A 29 25.12 -3.76 -2.74
CA GLU A 29 26.31 -3.66 -3.59
C GLU A 29 26.97 -2.28 -3.51
N ALA A 30 26.19 -1.20 -3.63
CA ALA A 30 26.73 0.16 -3.60
C ALA A 30 27.35 0.54 -2.24
N SER A 31 26.95 -0.14 -1.17
CA SER A 31 27.49 0.10 0.18
C SER A 31 28.63 -0.85 0.57
N GLY A 32 29.03 -1.78 -0.31
CA GLY A 32 30.01 -2.82 0.01
C GLY A 32 29.51 -3.77 1.11
N GLN A 33 28.24 -4.17 1.04
CA GLN A 33 27.53 -5.06 1.98
C GLN A 33 27.32 -4.48 3.38
N ARG A 34 27.38 -3.15 3.53
CA ARG A 34 27.04 -2.48 4.79
C ARG A 34 25.53 -2.48 5.05
N PHE A 35 24.75 -2.30 3.99
CA PHE A 35 23.30 -2.45 4.02
C PHE A 35 22.91 -3.88 3.64
N PRO A 36 21.77 -4.39 4.16
CA PRO A 36 21.24 -5.67 3.72
C PRO A 36 20.81 -5.62 2.25
N ASN A 37 20.56 -6.78 1.65
CA ASN A 37 20.09 -6.88 0.26
C ASN A 37 18.56 -6.76 0.11
N ASN A 38 17.81 -6.68 1.21
CA ASN A 38 16.35 -6.61 1.18
C ASN A 38 15.82 -5.48 2.09
N LEU A 39 14.67 -4.90 1.72
CA LEU A 39 14.12 -3.74 2.42
C LEU A 39 13.63 -4.09 3.83
N LEU A 40 13.14 -5.30 4.06
CA LEU A 40 12.65 -5.70 5.38
C LEU A 40 13.77 -5.63 6.43
N ASP A 41 14.94 -6.17 6.12
CA ASP A 41 16.09 -6.11 7.01
C ASP A 41 16.64 -4.69 7.16
N PHE A 42 16.56 -3.87 6.11
CA PHE A 42 16.92 -2.46 6.18
C PHE A 42 16.03 -1.72 7.20
N LEU A 43 14.73 -2.03 7.23
CA LEU A 43 13.78 -1.40 8.13
C LEU A 43 14.07 -1.67 9.61
N ASN A 44 14.72 -2.79 9.95
CA ASN A 44 15.10 -3.09 11.34
C ASN A 44 16.05 -2.05 11.96
N ASN A 45 16.78 -1.28 11.12
CA ASN A 45 17.66 -0.19 11.55
C ASN A 45 17.39 1.08 10.73
N SER A 46 16.11 1.32 10.39
CA SER A 46 15.71 2.32 9.38
C SER A 46 16.25 3.72 9.65
N GLU A 47 16.25 4.18 10.90
CA GLU A 47 16.70 5.54 11.26
C GLU A 47 18.18 5.76 10.92
N GLU A 48 19.05 4.84 11.35
CA GLU A 48 20.48 4.93 11.10
C GLU A 48 20.80 4.68 9.63
N TYR A 49 20.21 3.66 9.00
CA TYR A 49 20.49 3.35 7.61
C TYR A 49 19.96 4.43 6.66
N LEU A 50 18.81 5.04 6.94
CA LEU A 50 18.30 6.14 6.12
C LEU A 50 19.21 7.37 6.21
N LYS A 51 19.74 7.67 7.41
CA LYS A 51 20.74 8.75 7.59
C LYS A 51 22.01 8.48 6.78
N GLN A 52 22.52 7.25 6.80
CA GLN A 52 23.69 6.88 6.01
C GLN A 52 23.41 6.94 4.50
N ALA A 53 22.26 6.40 4.06
CA ALA A 53 21.87 6.37 2.66
C ALA A 53 21.71 7.78 2.07
N LYS A 54 21.14 8.73 2.82
CA LYS A 54 21.06 10.15 2.42
C LYS A 54 22.44 10.82 2.31
N GLY A 55 23.44 10.33 3.04
CA GLY A 55 24.82 10.80 2.95
C GLY A 55 25.61 10.24 1.75
N CYS A 56 25.09 9.22 1.07
CA CYS A 56 25.73 8.62 -0.10
C CYS A 56 25.43 9.45 -1.36
N SER A 57 26.47 10.05 -1.96
CA SER A 57 26.37 10.66 -3.30
C SER A 57 26.80 9.63 -4.35
N LEU A 58 25.83 8.89 -4.89
CA LEU A 58 26.04 7.89 -5.94
C LEU A 58 25.70 8.47 -7.32
N LEU A 59 26.48 8.09 -8.33
CA LEU A 59 26.34 8.57 -9.71
C LEU A 59 26.12 7.40 -10.68
N PRO A 60 25.41 7.61 -11.80
CA PRO A 60 25.31 6.63 -12.88
C PRO A 60 26.67 6.09 -13.31
N GLY A 61 26.77 4.77 -13.49
CA GLY A 61 28.00 4.07 -13.88
C GLY A 61 28.91 3.65 -12.72
N GLN A 62 28.59 4.02 -11.47
CA GLN A 62 29.24 3.45 -10.29
C GLN A 62 28.73 2.04 -10.00
N GLU A 63 29.56 1.24 -9.31
CA GLU A 63 29.17 -0.09 -8.84
C GLU A 63 27.92 -0.02 -7.95
N GLY A 64 26.99 -0.94 -8.17
CA GLY A 64 25.68 -0.96 -7.50
C GLY A 64 24.67 0.06 -8.02
N VAL A 65 24.97 0.83 -9.08
CA VAL A 65 24.02 1.74 -9.73
C VAL A 65 23.62 1.17 -11.09
N TYR A 66 22.32 0.97 -11.30
CA TYR A 66 21.76 0.26 -12.45
C TYR A 66 20.75 1.12 -13.21
N PRO A 67 20.74 1.08 -14.56
CA PRO A 67 19.64 1.62 -15.34
C PRO A 67 18.33 0.91 -15.00
N LEU A 68 17.28 1.65 -14.68
CA LEU A 68 15.98 1.14 -14.27
C LEU A 68 15.35 0.24 -15.35
N ARG A 69 15.62 0.53 -16.63
CA ARG A 69 15.17 -0.29 -17.78
C ARG A 69 15.74 -1.71 -17.81
N GLU A 70 16.80 -1.97 -17.06
CA GLU A 70 17.45 -3.29 -16.95
C GLU A 70 16.93 -4.10 -15.75
N LEU A 71 16.03 -3.50 -14.96
CA LEU A 71 15.50 -4.07 -13.73
C LEU A 71 14.02 -4.44 -13.89
N CYS A 72 13.63 -5.57 -13.32
CA CYS A 72 12.23 -5.91 -13.14
C CYS A 72 11.78 -5.48 -11.74
N ILE A 73 10.97 -4.42 -11.67
CA ILE A 73 10.45 -3.88 -10.41
C ILE A 73 9.46 -4.87 -9.78
N LYS A 74 9.61 -5.09 -8.48
CA LYS A 74 8.73 -5.93 -7.66
C LYS A 74 7.98 -5.05 -6.66
N ALA A 75 7.11 -5.66 -5.85
CA ALA A 75 6.55 -4.97 -4.68
C ALA A 75 7.70 -4.42 -3.81
N PRO A 76 7.67 -3.14 -3.40
CA PRO A 76 8.80 -2.55 -2.66
C PRO A 76 9.08 -3.27 -1.34
N LEU A 77 8.06 -3.89 -0.72
CA LEU A 77 8.18 -4.75 0.45
C LEU A 77 7.41 -6.06 0.19
N PRO A 78 8.01 -7.07 -0.47
CA PRO A 78 7.28 -8.26 -0.93
C PRO A 78 6.89 -9.24 0.18
N ASN A 79 7.57 -9.18 1.33
CA ASN A 79 7.29 -10.03 2.49
C ASN A 79 7.23 -9.16 3.76
N PRO A 80 6.19 -8.31 3.92
CA PRO A 80 6.01 -7.50 5.13
C PRO A 80 5.82 -8.40 6.36
N ARG A 81 6.08 -7.89 7.57
CA ARG A 81 5.91 -8.68 8.81
C ARG A 81 4.45 -8.98 9.14
N SER A 82 3.58 -8.04 8.78
CA SER A 82 2.15 -8.08 9.03
C SER A 82 1.47 -7.04 8.14
N PHE A 83 0.19 -7.25 7.89
CA PHE A 83 -0.65 -6.28 7.20
C PHE A 83 -1.97 -6.13 7.97
N ARG A 84 -2.22 -4.92 8.48
CA ARG A 84 -3.50 -4.50 9.04
C ARG A 84 -4.12 -3.50 8.09
N ASP A 85 -5.34 -3.79 7.68
CA ASP A 85 -6.06 -2.93 6.76
C ASP A 85 -7.25 -2.29 7.47
N PHE A 86 -7.27 -0.96 7.45
CA PHE A 86 -8.24 -0.14 8.17
C PHE A 86 -9.46 0.17 7.32
N TYR A 87 -10.45 0.80 7.96
CA TYR A 87 -11.68 1.23 7.30
C TYR A 87 -11.88 2.72 7.56
N ALA A 88 -10.92 3.56 7.14
CA ALA A 88 -10.77 4.92 7.66
C ALA A 88 -11.55 6.03 6.91
N PHE A 89 -12.03 5.78 5.69
CA PHE A 89 -12.77 6.78 4.92
C PHE A 89 -14.28 6.66 5.15
N GLU A 90 -14.88 7.68 5.78
CA GLU A 90 -16.30 7.65 6.14
C GLU A 90 -17.23 7.49 4.92
N GLN A 91 -16.91 8.16 3.80
CA GLN A 91 -17.71 8.07 2.58
C GLN A 91 -17.76 6.64 2.05
N HIS A 92 -16.63 5.94 2.03
CA HIS A 92 -16.57 4.54 1.63
C HIS A 92 -17.43 3.68 2.56
N VAL A 93 -17.31 3.91 3.88
CA VAL A 93 -18.10 3.19 4.88
C VAL A 93 -19.60 3.38 4.71
N LYS A 94 -20.05 4.62 4.48
CA LYS A 94 -21.45 4.96 4.22
C LYS A 94 -21.95 4.26 2.97
N THR A 95 -21.25 4.44 1.85
CA THR A 95 -21.68 3.96 0.53
C THR A 95 -21.73 2.43 0.46
N ALA A 96 -20.68 1.73 0.92
CA ALA A 96 -20.63 0.27 0.91
C ALA A 96 -21.72 -0.37 1.79
N ARG A 97 -22.08 0.29 2.90
CA ARG A 97 -23.15 -0.18 3.79
C ARG A 97 -24.54 0.14 3.25
N GLU A 98 -24.73 1.32 2.65
CA GLU A 98 -25.99 1.69 1.99
C GLU A 98 -26.33 0.76 0.83
N LYS A 99 -25.35 0.32 0.03
CA LYS A 99 -25.54 -0.72 -1.01
C LYS A 99 -26.02 -2.06 -0.44
N ARG A 100 -25.91 -2.28 0.87
CA ARG A 100 -26.43 -3.44 1.61
C ARG A 100 -27.71 -3.14 2.41
N GLY A 101 -28.25 -1.93 2.32
CA GLY A 101 -29.41 -1.47 3.09
C GLY A 101 -29.10 -1.24 4.58
N LEU A 102 -27.86 -0.90 4.91
CA LEU A 102 -27.39 -0.72 6.29
C LEU A 102 -26.87 0.72 6.51
N SER A 103 -27.11 1.28 7.69
CA SER A 103 -26.41 2.49 8.15
C SER A 103 -25.03 2.16 8.71
N VAL A 104 -24.16 3.16 8.82
CA VAL A 104 -22.89 3.06 9.55
C VAL A 104 -23.15 2.62 10.99
N VAL A 105 -22.42 1.63 11.47
CA VAL A 105 -22.52 1.20 12.87
C VAL A 105 -21.92 2.26 13.79
N PRO A 106 -22.56 2.61 14.92
CA PRO A 106 -22.04 3.63 15.84
C PRO A 106 -20.62 3.35 16.33
N GLU A 107 -20.23 2.08 16.43
CA GLU A 107 -18.90 1.63 16.84
C GLU A 107 -17.80 2.11 15.90
N TRP A 108 -18.11 2.31 14.61
CA TRP A 108 -17.16 2.82 13.65
C TRP A 108 -16.66 4.21 14.04
N TYR A 109 -17.52 5.06 14.59
CA TYR A 109 -17.16 6.41 15.08
C TYR A 109 -16.41 6.40 16.41
N LYS A 110 -16.33 5.27 17.10
CA LYS A 110 -15.66 5.16 18.41
C LYS A 110 -14.18 4.81 18.27
N MET A 111 -13.79 4.13 17.19
CA MET A 111 -12.42 3.63 17.01
C MET A 111 -12.13 3.28 15.55
N PRO A 112 -10.89 3.51 15.07
CA PRO A 112 -10.47 3.02 13.77
C PRO A 112 -10.39 1.49 13.81
N VAL A 113 -11.29 0.82 13.10
CA VAL A 113 -11.31 -0.65 13.01
C VAL A 113 -10.42 -1.12 11.88
N PHE A 114 -9.81 -2.29 12.06
CA PHE A 114 -8.99 -2.96 11.06
C PHE A 114 -9.22 -4.47 11.10
N TYR A 115 -8.82 -5.15 10.04
CA TYR A 115 -8.66 -6.59 10.01
C TYR A 115 -7.22 -6.97 9.65
N PHE A 116 -6.82 -8.21 9.92
CA PHE A 116 -5.54 -8.75 9.45
C PHE A 116 -5.74 -9.39 8.08
N SER A 117 -4.96 -8.96 7.10
CA SER A 117 -4.95 -9.58 5.77
C SER A 117 -3.70 -10.47 5.59
N ASN A 118 -3.61 -11.14 4.45
CA ASN A 118 -2.53 -12.07 4.15
C ASN A 118 -1.28 -11.33 3.69
N HIS A 119 -0.39 -11.05 4.63
CA HIS A 119 0.91 -10.43 4.38
C HIS A 119 1.86 -11.24 3.48
N LEU A 120 1.53 -12.50 3.13
CA LEU A 120 2.29 -13.33 2.20
C LEU A 120 1.72 -13.30 0.77
N ALA A 121 0.58 -12.66 0.53
CA ALA A 121 -0.04 -12.53 -0.79
C ALA A 121 0.19 -11.12 -1.38
N ILE A 122 1.43 -10.63 -1.30
CA ILE A 122 1.77 -9.30 -1.82
C ILE A 122 2.17 -9.38 -3.30
N SER A 123 1.52 -8.56 -4.12
CA SER A 123 1.84 -8.36 -5.53
C SER A 123 2.50 -7.00 -5.77
N GLY A 124 3.38 -6.93 -6.76
CA GLY A 124 4.09 -5.73 -7.16
C GLY A 124 3.52 -5.03 -8.38
N PRO A 125 4.19 -3.96 -8.83
CA PRO A 125 3.87 -3.28 -10.09
C PRO A 125 4.07 -4.21 -11.29
N GLY A 126 3.05 -4.31 -12.14
CA GLY A 126 3.09 -5.14 -13.35
C GLY A 126 2.83 -6.62 -13.11
N ASP A 127 2.77 -7.07 -11.85
CA ASP A 127 2.36 -8.44 -11.54
C ASP A 127 0.93 -8.70 -12.00
N LYS A 128 0.67 -9.95 -12.38
CA LYS A 128 -0.65 -10.41 -12.82
C LYS A 128 -1.46 -10.87 -11.62
N ILE A 129 -2.73 -10.50 -11.58
CA ILE A 129 -3.64 -10.82 -10.48
C ILE A 129 -4.59 -11.91 -10.95
N SER A 130 -4.43 -13.11 -10.39
CA SER A 130 -5.37 -14.21 -10.66
C SER A 130 -6.68 -13.96 -9.94
N ARG A 131 -7.77 -13.96 -10.71
CA ARG A 131 -9.12 -13.92 -10.18
C ARG A 131 -9.37 -15.20 -9.37
N PRO A 132 -9.85 -15.12 -8.12
CA PRO A 132 -10.18 -16.31 -7.35
C PRO A 132 -11.22 -17.19 -8.06
N VAL A 133 -11.10 -18.51 -7.89
CA VAL A 133 -12.09 -19.46 -8.41
C VAL A 133 -13.47 -19.12 -7.87
N ASN A 134 -14.49 -19.12 -8.75
CA ASN A 134 -15.88 -18.75 -8.47
C ASN A 134 -16.13 -17.26 -8.14
N CYS A 135 -15.12 -16.39 -8.23
CA CYS A 135 -15.32 -14.94 -8.09
C CYS A 135 -15.93 -14.35 -9.37
N CYS A 136 -17.15 -13.85 -9.26
CA CYS A 136 -17.86 -13.12 -10.31
C CYS A 136 -17.75 -11.60 -10.10
N TRP A 137 -17.49 -11.15 -8.87
CA TRP A 137 -17.48 -9.73 -8.50
C TRP A 137 -16.09 -9.29 -8.06
N LEU A 138 -15.12 -9.39 -8.97
CA LEU A 138 -13.74 -8.94 -8.70
C LEU A 138 -13.67 -7.41 -8.79
N ASP A 139 -12.99 -6.82 -7.82
CA ASP A 139 -12.92 -5.37 -7.62
C ASP A 139 -11.51 -4.93 -7.19
N TYR A 140 -11.19 -3.66 -7.46
CA TYR A 140 -10.02 -2.98 -6.93
C TYR A 140 -10.43 -2.13 -5.72
N GLU A 141 -9.47 -1.79 -4.87
CA GLU A 141 -9.65 -0.82 -3.80
C GLU A 141 -8.49 0.17 -3.78
N LEU A 142 -8.76 1.44 -4.07
CA LEU A 142 -7.74 2.48 -4.09
C LEU A 142 -7.41 2.96 -2.67
N GLU A 143 -6.18 2.67 -2.23
CA GLU A 143 -5.72 2.95 -0.88
C GLU A 143 -4.31 3.55 -0.84
N ILE A 144 -3.99 4.15 0.31
CA ILE A 144 -2.63 4.49 0.70
C ILE A 144 -2.22 3.65 1.90
N ALA A 145 -0.99 3.16 1.90
CA ALA A 145 -0.43 2.43 3.02
C ALA A 145 0.73 3.19 3.67
N CYS A 146 0.80 3.12 4.99
CA CYS A 146 1.92 3.54 5.81
C CYS A 146 2.79 2.32 6.17
N ILE A 147 4.10 2.47 6.05
CA ILE A 147 5.09 1.46 6.42
C ILE A 147 5.73 1.83 7.76
N ILE A 148 5.64 0.92 8.73
CA ILE A 148 6.28 1.11 10.04
C ILE A 148 7.80 0.96 9.89
N GLY A 149 8.55 1.94 10.40
CA GLY A 149 10.02 1.98 10.38
C GLY A 149 10.68 1.82 11.74
N LYS A 150 9.91 1.95 12.84
CA LYS A 150 10.42 1.91 14.21
C LYS A 150 9.55 0.96 15.03
N GLU A 151 10.18 0.16 15.89
CA GLU A 151 9.46 -0.69 16.83
C GLU A 151 8.76 0.15 17.90
N GLY A 152 7.52 -0.17 18.24
CA GLY A 152 6.77 0.54 19.27
C GLY A 152 5.53 -0.20 19.75
N ARG A 153 5.07 0.15 20.95
CA ARG A 153 3.89 -0.43 21.60
C ARG A 153 3.14 0.66 22.33
N ASP A 154 1.81 0.57 22.34
CA ASP A 154 0.93 1.55 22.99
C ASP A 154 1.26 3.00 22.56
N ILE A 155 1.47 3.19 21.25
CA ILE A 155 1.98 4.43 20.66
C ILE A 155 0.89 5.51 20.74
N PRO A 156 1.18 6.69 21.33
CA PRO A 156 0.27 7.83 21.28
C PRO A 156 0.08 8.35 19.85
N ALA A 157 -1.15 8.72 19.48
CA ALA A 157 -1.47 9.16 18.11
C ALA A 157 -0.65 10.39 17.65
N ASP A 158 -0.32 11.29 18.58
CA ASP A 158 0.49 12.49 18.34
C ASP A 158 2.00 12.20 18.18
N GLN A 159 2.45 11.00 18.56
CA GLN A 159 3.84 10.54 18.39
C GLN A 159 3.99 9.54 17.22
N ALA A 160 2.89 9.14 16.59
CA ALA A 160 2.87 8.08 15.60
C ALA A 160 3.75 8.37 14.36
N ASP A 161 3.90 9.63 13.95
CA ASP A 161 4.73 9.99 12.79
C ASP A 161 6.20 9.57 12.98
N GLU A 162 6.72 9.53 14.21
CA GLU A 162 8.07 9.05 14.51
C GLU A 162 8.29 7.58 14.15
N TYR A 163 7.21 6.80 14.04
CA TYR A 163 7.25 5.38 13.73
C TYR A 163 7.09 5.08 12.25
N VAL A 164 6.80 6.08 11.43
CA VAL A 164 6.58 5.94 10.00
C VAL A 164 7.90 6.01 9.24
N PHE A 165 8.17 4.98 8.42
CA PHE A 165 9.25 5.01 7.44
C PHE A 165 8.84 5.80 6.18
N GLY A 166 7.65 5.50 5.66
CA GLY A 166 7.16 6.07 4.41
C GLY A 166 5.81 5.52 4.00
N TYR A 167 5.39 5.87 2.80
CA TYR A 167 4.07 5.57 2.25
C TYR A 167 4.16 4.99 0.84
N CYS A 168 3.16 4.19 0.46
CA CYS A 168 3.01 3.66 -0.90
C CYS A 168 1.54 3.53 -1.27
N ILE A 169 1.25 3.34 -2.56
CA ILE A 169 -0.10 3.01 -3.03
C ILE A 169 -0.37 1.55 -2.66
N LEU A 170 -1.59 1.27 -2.22
CA LEU A 170 -2.08 -0.07 -1.95
C LEU A 170 -3.35 -0.35 -2.75
N ASN A 171 -3.47 -1.57 -3.28
CA ASN A 171 -4.68 -2.11 -3.86
C ASN A 171 -5.11 -3.38 -3.11
N ASP A 172 -6.19 -3.30 -2.36
CA ASP A 172 -6.74 -4.45 -1.62
C ASP A 172 -7.79 -5.19 -2.45
N TRP A 173 -7.30 -6.07 -3.35
CA TRP A 173 -8.12 -6.79 -4.31
C TRP A 173 -9.27 -7.54 -3.63
N SER A 174 -10.46 -7.38 -4.19
CA SER A 174 -11.68 -7.80 -3.51
C SER A 174 -12.53 -8.72 -4.36
N ALA A 175 -12.72 -9.96 -3.89
CA ALA A 175 -13.73 -10.87 -4.41
C ALA A 175 -15.04 -10.64 -3.65
N ARG A 176 -15.86 -9.68 -4.11
CA ARG A 176 -16.99 -9.11 -3.34
C ARG A 176 -18.09 -10.10 -3.02
N ASP A 177 -18.33 -11.06 -3.91
CA ASP A 177 -19.29 -12.13 -3.73
C ASP A 177 -18.86 -13.11 -2.63
N LEU A 178 -17.60 -13.57 -2.67
CA LEU A 178 -17.01 -14.41 -1.62
C LEU A 178 -16.98 -13.66 -0.27
N GLN A 179 -16.52 -12.41 -0.29
CA GLN A 179 -16.46 -11.53 0.88
C GLN A 179 -17.86 -11.39 1.51
N ARG A 180 -18.90 -11.14 0.70
CA ARG A 180 -20.26 -10.94 1.18
C ARG A 180 -20.83 -12.19 1.85
N GLU A 181 -20.48 -13.37 1.36
CA GLU A 181 -20.92 -14.62 1.95
C GLU A 181 -20.24 -14.85 3.31
N GLU A 182 -18.92 -14.75 3.37
CA GLU A 182 -18.14 -15.04 4.57
C GLU A 182 -18.38 -14.01 5.69
N MET A 183 -18.58 -12.74 5.33
CA MET A 183 -18.91 -11.67 6.28
C MET A 183 -20.24 -11.90 7.02
N LYS A 184 -21.13 -12.79 6.55
CA LYS A 184 -22.35 -13.17 7.31
C LYS A 184 -22.03 -13.99 8.55
N VAL A 185 -20.90 -14.69 8.57
CA VAL A 185 -20.45 -15.52 9.71
C VAL A 185 -19.80 -14.67 10.80
N GLY A 186 -19.19 -13.54 10.41
CA GLY A 186 -18.71 -12.51 11.34
C GLY A 186 -17.24 -12.59 11.75
N LEU A 187 -16.42 -13.41 11.07
CA LEU A 187 -14.96 -13.48 11.33
C LEU A 187 -14.11 -12.50 10.52
N GLY A 188 -14.72 -11.77 9.57
CA GLY A 188 -14.01 -10.83 8.70
C GLY A 188 -14.07 -11.25 7.22
N PRO A 189 -13.33 -10.54 6.36
CA PRO A 189 -13.49 -10.67 4.91
C PRO A 189 -12.73 -11.85 4.30
N ALA A 190 -11.73 -12.39 5.01
CA ALA A 190 -10.99 -13.64 4.73
C ALA A 190 -10.81 -13.97 3.23
N LYS A 191 -11.52 -14.97 2.67
CA LYS A 191 -11.34 -15.42 1.27
C LYS A 191 -11.72 -14.36 0.22
N GLY A 192 -12.45 -13.34 0.64
CA GLY A 192 -12.73 -12.16 -0.17
C GLY A 192 -11.52 -11.24 -0.39
N LYS A 193 -10.44 -11.39 0.38
CA LYS A 193 -9.30 -10.45 0.46
C LYS A 193 -7.92 -11.11 0.50
N ASP A 194 -7.79 -12.27 1.16
CA ASP A 194 -6.50 -12.92 1.46
C ASP A 194 -5.73 -13.48 0.25
N PHE A 195 -6.26 -13.33 -0.96
CA PHE A 195 -5.70 -13.89 -2.20
C PHE A 195 -4.67 -12.98 -2.86
N SER A 196 -4.77 -11.66 -2.71
CA SER A 196 -3.80 -10.71 -3.25
C SER A 196 -3.99 -9.30 -2.69
N THR A 197 -2.89 -8.63 -2.37
CA THR A 197 -2.83 -7.18 -2.14
C THR A 197 -1.65 -6.63 -2.96
N SER A 198 -1.87 -5.62 -3.79
CA SER A 198 -0.76 -4.98 -4.51
C SER A 198 -0.23 -3.76 -3.77
N ILE A 199 1.09 -3.54 -3.77
CA ILE A 199 1.70 -2.29 -3.30
C ILE A 199 2.76 -1.76 -4.26
N GLY A 200 2.94 -0.45 -4.33
CA GLY A 200 4.00 0.17 -5.13
C GLY A 200 3.64 1.56 -5.68
N PRO A 201 4.32 2.03 -6.74
CA PRO A 201 5.49 1.40 -7.39
C PRO A 201 6.77 1.42 -6.54
N TRP A 202 6.79 2.25 -5.50
CA TRP A 202 7.88 2.38 -4.54
C TRP A 202 7.32 2.82 -3.18
N ILE A 203 8.14 2.72 -2.14
CA ILE A 203 7.87 3.38 -0.86
C ILE A 203 8.54 4.75 -0.86
N VAL A 204 7.76 5.82 -0.72
CA VAL A 204 8.25 7.18 -0.59
C VAL A 204 8.48 7.48 0.89
N THR A 205 9.71 7.85 1.27
CA THR A 205 10.00 8.17 2.68
C THR A 205 9.20 9.37 3.16
N LYS A 206 8.84 9.38 4.45
CA LYS A 206 7.95 10.42 5.00
C LYS A 206 8.45 11.85 4.74
N ASP A 207 9.77 12.06 4.76
CA ASP A 207 10.37 13.38 4.55
C ASP A 207 10.22 13.92 3.12
N GLU A 208 10.05 13.06 2.11
CA GLU A 208 9.75 13.51 0.74
C GLU A 208 8.28 13.92 0.56
N LEU A 209 7.39 13.37 1.37
CA LEU A 209 5.97 13.75 1.35
C LEU A 209 5.69 14.91 2.30
N GLU A 210 6.57 15.21 3.24
CA GLU A 210 6.43 16.33 4.19
C GLU A 210 6.08 17.67 3.49
N PRO A 211 6.68 18.03 2.33
CA PRO A 211 6.31 19.24 1.61
C PRO A 211 4.85 19.26 1.09
N LEU A 212 4.19 18.10 1.02
CA LEU A 212 2.79 17.93 0.61
C LEU A 212 1.82 17.84 1.81
N LYS A 213 2.32 17.92 3.06
CA LYS A 213 1.45 17.96 4.23
C LYS A 213 0.71 19.30 4.30
N GLU A 214 -0.58 19.22 4.61
CA GLU A 214 -1.46 20.36 4.78
C GLU A 214 -2.30 20.18 6.06
N HIS A 215 -2.29 21.18 6.95
CA HIS A 215 -3.08 21.20 8.19
C HIS A 215 -2.99 19.96 9.09
N GLY A 216 -1.82 19.31 9.16
CA GLY A 216 -1.61 18.12 9.99
C GLY A 216 -2.04 16.80 9.33
N GLY A 217 -2.46 16.84 8.06
CA GLY A 217 -2.72 15.69 7.22
C GLY A 217 -2.09 15.87 5.83
N PHE A 218 -2.68 15.20 4.84
CA PHE A 218 -2.20 15.21 3.46
C PHE A 218 -3.36 15.54 2.52
N ASN A 219 -3.13 16.41 1.55
CA ASN A 219 -4.06 16.70 0.47
C ASN A 219 -3.49 16.12 -0.83
N LEU A 220 -3.69 14.81 -1.00
CA LEU A 220 -3.18 14.05 -2.15
C LEU A 220 -4.36 13.56 -2.97
N ILE A 221 -4.40 13.95 -4.25
CA ILE A 221 -5.41 13.45 -5.18
C ILE A 221 -5.15 11.96 -5.43
N MET A 222 -6.22 11.15 -5.40
CA MET A 222 -6.20 9.71 -5.59
C MET A 222 -7.10 9.34 -6.77
N LYS A 223 -6.57 8.63 -7.77
CA LYS A 223 -7.30 8.27 -9.00
C LYS A 223 -7.24 6.77 -9.28
N ALA A 224 -8.35 6.20 -9.74
CA ALA A 224 -8.41 4.85 -10.27
C ALA A 224 -8.88 4.86 -11.72
N ARG A 225 -8.16 4.12 -12.57
CA ARG A 225 -8.52 3.89 -13.97
C ARG A 225 -8.61 2.40 -14.27
N VAL A 226 -9.55 2.02 -15.11
CA VAL A 226 -9.62 0.67 -15.68
C VAL A 226 -9.61 0.80 -17.20
N ASN A 227 -8.65 0.15 -17.86
CA ASN A 227 -8.42 0.23 -19.30
C ASN A 227 -8.34 1.68 -19.82
N GLY A 228 -7.67 2.56 -19.06
CA GLY A 228 -7.52 3.98 -19.36
C GLY A 228 -8.75 4.86 -19.05
N ILE A 229 -9.88 4.28 -18.62
CA ILE A 229 -11.09 5.03 -18.25
C ILE A 229 -11.00 5.42 -16.78
N LEU A 230 -11.10 6.72 -16.47
CA LEU A 230 -11.17 7.22 -15.10
C LEU A 230 -12.51 6.84 -14.46
N LEU A 231 -12.45 6.07 -13.38
CA LEU A 231 -13.62 5.59 -12.64
C LEU A 231 -13.78 6.28 -11.29
N SER A 232 -12.66 6.58 -10.61
CA SER A 232 -12.66 7.16 -9.27
C SER A 232 -11.70 8.34 -9.21
N GLU A 233 -12.11 9.42 -8.54
CA GLU A 233 -11.25 10.54 -8.15
C GLU A 233 -11.63 10.95 -6.72
N GLY A 234 -10.78 10.58 -5.76
CA GLY A 234 -10.90 10.90 -4.34
C GLY A 234 -9.70 11.68 -3.83
N ASN A 235 -9.63 11.90 -2.52
CA ASN A 235 -8.51 12.61 -1.91
C ASN A 235 -8.20 12.09 -0.50
N LEU A 236 -6.92 12.03 -0.15
CA LEU A 236 -6.48 11.61 1.18
C LEU A 236 -6.95 12.55 2.30
N LYS A 237 -7.20 13.83 2.02
CA LYS A 237 -7.71 14.77 3.04
C LYS A 237 -9.09 14.41 3.58
N ASP A 238 -9.84 13.58 2.85
CA ASP A 238 -11.18 13.13 3.23
C ASP A 238 -11.13 11.92 4.19
N ILE A 239 -9.94 11.49 4.59
CA ILE A 239 -9.76 10.42 5.58
C ILE A 239 -10.33 10.87 6.94
N TYR A 240 -11.15 10.03 7.56
CA TYR A 240 -11.76 10.34 8.86
C TYR A 240 -10.82 9.99 10.02
N TYR A 241 -10.16 8.83 9.94
CA TYR A 241 -9.15 8.41 10.89
C TYR A 241 -7.75 8.63 10.32
N THR A 242 -6.99 9.50 10.95
CA THR A 242 -5.61 9.79 10.56
C THR A 242 -4.72 8.55 10.74
N PHE A 243 -3.58 8.50 10.04
CA PHE A 243 -2.56 7.46 10.29
C PHE A 243 -2.09 7.44 11.74
N GLY A 244 -2.07 8.59 12.43
CA GLY A 244 -1.74 8.64 13.84
C GLY A 244 -2.72 7.87 14.72
N GLU A 245 -4.03 8.05 14.49
CA GLU A 245 -5.08 7.30 15.19
C GLU A 245 -5.04 5.81 14.84
N MET A 246 -4.81 5.46 13.57
CA MET A 246 -4.71 4.08 13.12
C MET A 246 -3.51 3.36 13.75
N ILE A 247 -2.33 3.97 13.78
CA ILE A 247 -1.11 3.42 14.41
C ILE A 247 -1.31 3.28 15.93
N SER A 248 -1.90 4.30 16.57
CA SER A 248 -2.20 4.23 18.00
C SER A 248 -3.11 3.06 18.33
N ARG A 249 -4.14 2.84 17.51
CA ARG A 249 -5.04 1.69 17.67
C ARG A 249 -4.37 0.36 17.32
N ALA A 250 -3.56 0.29 16.27
CA ALA A 250 -2.84 -0.92 15.87
C ALA A 250 -1.84 -1.40 16.94
N SER A 251 -1.22 -0.47 17.68
CA SER A 251 -0.24 -0.73 18.72
C SER A 251 -0.84 -0.93 20.13
N GLN A 252 -2.16 -0.84 20.28
CA GLN A 252 -2.81 -0.96 21.58
C GLN A 252 -2.67 -2.39 22.12
N GLY A 253 -1.90 -2.56 23.20
CA GLY A 253 -1.64 -3.84 23.84
C GLY A 253 -0.73 -4.79 23.06
N VAL A 254 -0.14 -4.36 21.94
CA VAL A 254 0.74 -5.16 21.07
C VAL A 254 1.89 -4.33 20.52
N THR A 255 3.00 -4.98 20.20
CA THR A 255 4.15 -4.32 19.56
C THR A 255 3.97 -4.30 18.05
N LEU A 256 4.18 -3.14 17.43
CA LEU A 256 4.39 -2.98 16.00
C LEU A 256 5.88 -3.05 15.71
N TYR A 257 6.26 -3.77 14.66
CA TYR A 257 7.64 -3.93 14.22
C TYR A 257 7.90 -3.23 12.88
N PRO A 258 9.15 -2.82 12.60
CA PRO A 258 9.53 -2.31 11.30
C PRO A 258 9.21 -3.30 10.17
N GLY A 259 8.60 -2.81 9.09
CA GLY A 259 8.12 -3.63 7.98
C GLY A 259 6.68 -4.14 8.11
N GLU A 260 5.93 -3.68 9.11
CA GLU A 260 4.47 -3.83 9.14
C GLU A 260 3.79 -2.78 8.26
N ILE A 261 2.70 -3.20 7.61
CA ILE A 261 1.86 -2.37 6.74
C ILE A 261 0.58 -1.98 7.48
N ILE A 262 0.28 -0.68 7.44
CA ILE A 262 -0.99 -0.09 7.88
C ILE A 262 -1.69 0.46 6.63
N GLY A 263 -2.69 -0.26 6.12
CA GLY A 263 -3.54 0.20 5.01
C GLY A 263 -4.61 1.18 5.51
N SER A 264 -4.98 2.16 4.68
CA SER A 264 -5.97 3.18 5.06
C SER A 264 -7.41 2.68 5.02
N GLY A 265 -7.68 1.62 4.26
CA GLY A 265 -9.00 1.40 3.69
C GLY A 265 -9.23 2.27 2.46
N THR A 266 -10.21 1.87 1.66
CA THR A 266 -10.52 2.47 0.37
C THR A 266 -10.95 3.92 0.48
N VAL A 267 -10.35 4.81 -0.31
CA VAL A 267 -10.82 6.20 -0.46
C VAL A 267 -12.24 6.22 -1.00
N GLY A 268 -13.06 7.22 -0.63
CA GLY A 268 -14.42 7.34 -1.15
C GLY A 268 -14.46 7.26 -2.68
N THR A 269 -15.42 6.50 -3.22
CA THR A 269 -15.56 6.14 -4.65
C THR A 269 -14.46 5.23 -5.21
N GLY A 270 -13.47 4.84 -4.39
CA GLY A 270 -12.25 4.14 -4.79
C GLY A 270 -12.40 2.66 -5.12
N CYS A 271 -13.62 2.17 -5.38
CA CYS A 271 -13.90 0.80 -5.79
C CYS A 271 -15.19 0.70 -6.62
N ILE A 272 -15.32 -0.36 -7.43
CA ILE A 272 -16.50 -0.59 -8.29
C ILE A 272 -17.75 -0.84 -7.44
N LEU A 273 -17.62 -1.44 -6.25
CA LEU A 273 -18.76 -1.65 -5.34
C LEU A 273 -19.51 -0.35 -5.02
N GLU A 274 -18.78 0.74 -4.78
CA GLU A 274 -19.36 2.06 -4.51
C GLU A 274 -19.97 2.67 -5.76
N LEU A 275 -19.24 2.60 -6.88
CA LEU A 275 -19.65 3.17 -8.16
C LEU A 275 -20.89 2.49 -8.73
N GLY A 276 -21.01 1.18 -8.55
CA GLY A 276 -22.09 0.35 -9.07
C GLY A 276 -21.88 -0.12 -10.52
N PRO A 277 -22.55 -1.21 -10.91
CA PRO A 277 -22.43 -1.82 -12.25
C PRO A 277 -22.90 -0.89 -13.39
N GLU A 278 -23.66 0.16 -13.07
CA GLU A 278 -24.08 1.20 -14.00
C GLU A 278 -22.94 2.10 -14.48
N VAL A 279 -21.87 2.24 -13.67
CA VAL A 279 -20.67 3.00 -14.02
C VAL A 279 -19.64 2.09 -14.70
N HIS A 280 -19.38 0.91 -14.11
CA HIS A 280 -18.44 -0.05 -14.67
C HIS A 280 -18.79 -1.47 -14.20
N ARG A 281 -18.65 -2.46 -15.09
CA ARG A 281 -18.80 -3.88 -14.72
C ARG A 281 -17.71 -4.30 -13.72
N TRP A 282 -17.88 -5.44 -13.04
CA TRP A 282 -16.79 -6.05 -12.30
C TRP A 282 -15.60 -6.39 -13.20
N LEU A 283 -14.41 -6.50 -12.59
CA LEU A 283 -13.17 -6.78 -13.30
C LEU A 283 -13.18 -8.19 -13.90
N GLU A 284 -12.67 -8.31 -15.12
CA GLU A 284 -12.54 -9.57 -15.85
C GLU A 284 -11.09 -9.77 -16.31
N PRO A 285 -10.68 -11.02 -16.58
CA PRO A 285 -9.38 -11.31 -17.19
C PRO A 285 -9.11 -10.43 -18.42
N GLY A 286 -7.92 -9.83 -18.45
CA GLY A 286 -7.50 -8.88 -19.48
C GLY A 286 -7.69 -7.41 -19.09
N ASP A 287 -8.46 -7.09 -18.05
CA ASP A 287 -8.56 -5.70 -17.57
C ASP A 287 -7.24 -5.23 -16.95
N LEU A 288 -6.84 -4.01 -17.30
CA LEU A 288 -5.72 -3.28 -16.70
C LEU A 288 -6.26 -2.26 -15.69
N VAL A 289 -5.85 -2.39 -14.43
CA VAL A 289 -6.15 -1.41 -13.37
C VAL A 289 -4.93 -0.53 -13.12
N GLU A 290 -5.14 0.78 -13.05
CA GLU A 290 -4.13 1.78 -12.74
C GLU A 290 -4.59 2.64 -11.56
N LEU A 291 -3.83 2.60 -10.47
CA LEU A 291 -4.05 3.40 -9.28
C LEU A 291 -2.95 4.46 -9.17
N GLU A 292 -3.35 5.71 -8.99
CA GLU A 292 -2.44 6.85 -8.94
C GLU A 292 -2.72 7.67 -7.68
N ILE A 293 -1.66 8.01 -6.95
CA ILE A 293 -1.72 8.95 -5.82
C ILE A 293 -0.63 9.98 -6.01
N GLU A 294 -1.02 11.25 -5.87
CA GLU A 294 -0.09 12.38 -5.95
C GLU A 294 1.12 12.17 -5.02
N GLY A 295 2.32 12.38 -5.56
CA GLY A 295 3.59 12.16 -4.85
C GLY A 295 4.03 10.68 -4.75
N LEU A 296 3.15 9.70 -4.97
CA LEU A 296 3.47 8.27 -4.84
C LEU A 296 3.64 7.53 -6.17
N GLY A 297 3.14 8.09 -7.28
CA GLY A 297 3.30 7.51 -8.61
C GLY A 297 2.08 6.72 -9.07
N VAL A 298 2.30 5.66 -9.86
CA VAL A 298 1.22 4.83 -10.42
C VAL A 298 1.50 3.33 -10.22
N LEU A 299 0.56 2.62 -9.61
CA LEU A 299 0.55 1.18 -9.45
C LEU A 299 -0.35 0.57 -10.53
N LYS A 300 0.17 -0.41 -11.29
CA LYS A 300 -0.55 -1.05 -12.40
C LYS A 300 -0.53 -2.56 -12.25
N ASN A 301 -1.67 -3.20 -12.51
CA ASN A 301 -1.79 -4.66 -12.53
C ASN A 301 -2.82 -5.10 -13.57
N THR A 302 -2.60 -6.28 -14.16
CA THR A 302 -3.52 -6.88 -15.14
C THR A 302 -4.19 -8.11 -14.55
N ILE A 303 -5.49 -8.26 -14.76
CA ILE A 303 -6.25 -9.43 -14.30
C ILE A 303 -6.02 -10.62 -15.23
N ILE A 304 -5.84 -11.80 -14.64
CA ILE A 304 -5.82 -13.09 -15.33
C ILE A 304 -6.80 -14.07 -14.66
N ASP A 305 -7.04 -15.21 -15.32
CA ASP A 305 -7.77 -16.33 -14.73
C ASP A 305 -7.03 -17.00 -13.56
#